data_AF-A0A829GQM7-F1
#
_entry.id   AF-A0A829GQM7-F1
#
_cell.length_a   1.000
_cell.length_b   1.000
_cell.length_c   1.000
_cell.angle_alpha   90.00
_cell.angle_beta   90.00
_cell.angle_gamma   90.00
#
_symmetry.space_group_name_H-M   'P 1'
#
loop_
_entity.id
_entity.type
_entity.pdbx_description
1 polymer ?
#
loop_
_entity_poly.entity_id
_entity_poly.type
_entity_poly.pdbx_seq_one_letter_code
_entity_poly.pdbx_strand_id
1 'polypeptide(L)'
;AQGVAEFLTKPDGDAIQEHLIDRLISMIYQISMVANLNDEAFSGNSSGVALQYKLLPMRNLAANQDRKFTQSLRSLYKIAFSVGTILPESKSDDWQKLNFAFTRNLPENITDEADAASKLKGLVSDQTMLSTLSFVDDPKAELKRIADETAKKAKDAATNSLSNADFQKFMNGDDATGTDAKTVQQVSLNGSQITSMISIVQQVASHALPRESAIQMLTSAFPFDEEKAAEILGDAGKGFELTPDGKPSTDGGSNDDNNDSATDSE
;
A
#
# COMPACT_ATOMS: atom_id res chain seq x y z
N ALA A 1 2.75 -50.06 65.52
CA ALA A 1 2.06 -49.56 64.31
C ALA A 1 0.86 -48.74 64.77
N GLN A 2 0.86 -47.42 64.52
CA GLN A 2 -0.31 -46.59 64.79
C GLN A 2 -1.34 -46.86 63.70
N GLY A 3 -2.48 -47.43 64.07
CA GLY A 3 -3.59 -47.65 63.16
C GLY A 3 -4.28 -46.33 62.88
N VAL A 4 -4.29 -45.91 61.61
CA VAL A 4 -5.07 -44.76 61.16
C VAL A 4 -6.49 -45.27 60.89
N ALA A 5 -7.47 -44.75 61.63
CA ALA A 5 -8.88 -44.99 61.39
C ALA A 5 -9.45 -43.77 60.64
N GLU A 6 -9.83 -43.98 59.38
CA GLU A 6 -10.43 -42.95 58.53
C GLU A 6 -11.81 -43.43 58.04
N PHE A 7 -12.74 -42.49 57.85
CA PHE A 7 -14.06 -42.80 57.30
C PHE A 7 -13.94 -43.15 55.82
N LEU A 8 -14.66 -44.18 55.37
CA LEU A 8 -14.74 -44.52 53.94
C LEU A 8 -15.53 -43.44 53.20
N THR A 9 -14.82 -42.50 52.56
CA THR A 9 -15.43 -41.47 51.72
C THR A 9 -15.70 -42.03 50.32
N LYS A 10 -16.77 -41.55 49.68
CA LYS A 10 -17.01 -41.85 48.26
C LYS A 10 -15.84 -41.26 47.46
N PRO A 11 -15.17 -42.04 46.58
CA PRO A 11 -14.12 -41.49 45.75
C PRO A 11 -14.71 -40.37 44.88
N ASP A 12 -14.11 -39.18 44.99
CA ASP A 12 -14.48 -38.06 44.14
C ASP A 12 -13.88 -38.30 42.75
N GLY A 13 -14.75 -38.56 41.78
CA GLY A 13 -14.38 -38.87 40.42
C GLY A 13 -14.25 -37.64 39.54
N ASP A 14 -14.32 -36.43 40.11
CA ASP A 14 -14.37 -35.16 39.39
C ASP A 14 -13.21 -35.02 38.38
N ALA A 15 -11.96 -35.21 38.82
CA ALA A 15 -10.79 -35.11 37.95
C ALA A 15 -10.80 -36.14 36.79
N ILE A 16 -11.31 -37.35 37.03
CA ILE A 16 -11.42 -38.38 35.98
C ILE A 16 -12.51 -37.99 34.98
N GLN A 17 -13.62 -37.42 35.46
CA GLN A 17 -14.71 -36.95 34.61
C GLN A 17 -14.27 -35.77 33.75
N GLU A 18 -13.56 -34.81 34.32
CA GLU A 18 -13.04 -33.64 33.59
C GLU A 18 -12.08 -34.07 32.48
N HIS A 19 -11.09 -34.91 32.79
CA HIS A 19 -10.18 -35.44 31.77
C HIS A 19 -10.86 -36.28 30.69
N LEU A 20 -11.94 -36.99 31.04
CA LEU A 20 -12.75 -37.71 30.05
C LEU A 20 -13.48 -36.74 29.13
N ILE A 21 -14.10 -35.69 29.69
CA ILE A 21 -14.80 -34.65 28.93
C ILE A 21 -13.82 -33.96 27.96
N ASP A 22 -12.64 -33.55 28.43
CA ASP A 22 -11.60 -32.94 27.60
C ASP A 22 -11.19 -33.83 26.41
N ARG A 23 -11.02 -35.13 26.67
CA ARG A 23 -10.67 -36.10 25.64
C ARG A 23 -11.82 -36.28 24.65
N LEU A 24 -13.06 -36.35 25.11
CA LEU A 24 -14.23 -36.46 24.24
C LEU A 24 -14.37 -35.22 23.35
N ILE A 25 -14.22 -34.02 23.91
CA ILE A 25 -14.23 -32.76 23.15
C ILE A 25 -13.14 -32.79 22.07
N SER A 26 -11.91 -33.15 22.44
CA SER A 26 -10.78 -33.26 21.49
C SER A 26 -11.06 -34.28 20.38
N MET A 27 -11.62 -35.44 20.74
CA MET A 27 -11.95 -36.51 19.79
C MET A 27 -13.09 -36.10 18.84
N ILE A 28 -14.09 -35.34 19.31
CA ILE A 28 -15.16 -34.80 18.46
C ILE A 28 -14.57 -33.87 17.40
N TYR A 29 -13.67 -32.95 17.75
CA TYR A 29 -13.01 -32.07 16.78
C TYR A 29 -12.14 -32.85 15.78
N GLN A 30 -11.42 -33.88 16.27
CA GLN A 30 -10.58 -34.71 15.42
C GLN A 30 -11.40 -35.54 14.41
N ILE A 31 -12.50 -36.16 14.85
CA ILE A 31 -13.37 -36.98 14.00
C ILE A 31 -14.16 -36.09 13.02
N SER A 32 -14.68 -34.96 13.48
CA SER A 32 -15.42 -34.02 12.64
C SER A 32 -14.56 -33.23 11.66
N MET A 33 -13.22 -33.27 11.81
CA MET A 33 -12.27 -32.46 11.05
C MET A 33 -12.56 -30.96 11.12
N VAL A 34 -13.06 -30.48 12.26
CA VAL A 34 -13.33 -29.06 12.52
C VAL A 34 -12.25 -28.52 13.47
N ALA A 35 -11.77 -27.31 13.20
CA ALA A 35 -10.82 -26.65 14.08
C ALA A 35 -11.50 -26.16 15.36
N ASN A 36 -10.89 -26.44 16.51
CA ASN A 36 -11.35 -25.91 17.79
C ASN A 36 -10.82 -24.49 18.00
N LEU A 37 -11.66 -23.47 17.87
CA LEU A 37 -11.26 -22.06 18.03
C LEU A 37 -10.93 -21.67 19.48
N ASN A 38 -11.41 -22.46 20.46
CA ASN A 38 -11.17 -22.22 21.88
C ASN A 38 -9.91 -22.92 22.41
N ASP A 39 -9.19 -23.66 21.57
CA ASP A 39 -7.92 -24.27 21.96
C ASP A 39 -6.89 -23.16 22.27
N GLU A 40 -6.20 -23.26 23.40
CA GLU A 40 -5.24 -22.28 23.90
C GLU A 40 -4.15 -21.95 22.88
N ALA A 41 -3.79 -22.92 22.03
CA ALA A 41 -2.83 -22.70 20.96
C ALA A 41 -3.39 -21.84 19.79
N PHE A 42 -4.70 -21.55 19.74
CA PHE A 42 -5.29 -20.51 18.86
C PHE A 42 -5.22 -19.12 19.49
N SER A 43 -5.33 -19.01 20.82
CA SER A 43 -5.25 -17.73 21.55
C SER A 43 -3.82 -17.22 21.77
N GLY A 44 -2.80 -18.05 21.58
CA GLY A 44 -1.41 -17.61 21.53
C GLY A 44 -1.12 -16.74 20.31
N ASN A 45 0.02 -16.02 20.31
CA ASN A 45 0.56 -15.30 19.14
C ASN A 45 1.02 -16.28 18.05
N SER A 46 0.08 -17.09 17.55
CA SER A 46 0.30 -18.09 16.52
C SER A 46 0.55 -17.36 15.20
N SER A 47 1.74 -17.56 14.64
CA SER A 47 2.08 -17.06 13.31
C SER A 47 1.05 -17.53 12.29
N GLY A 48 0.81 -16.77 11.21
CA GLY A 48 -0.15 -17.15 10.17
C GLY A 48 0.07 -18.57 9.63
N VAL A 49 1.32 -19.03 9.60
CA VAL A 49 1.70 -20.40 9.24
C VAL A 49 1.16 -21.44 10.23
N ALA A 50 1.21 -21.19 11.54
CA ALA A 50 0.68 -22.10 12.56
C ALA A 50 -0.85 -22.24 12.43
N LEU A 51 -1.56 -21.14 12.16
CA LEU A 51 -3.00 -21.17 11.91
C LEU A 51 -3.35 -21.99 10.67
N GLN A 52 -2.56 -21.90 9.59
CA GLN A 52 -2.78 -22.72 8.39
C GLN A 52 -2.65 -24.23 8.66
N TYR A 53 -1.69 -24.65 9.48
CA TYR A 53 -1.55 -26.06 9.87
C TYR A 53 -2.74 -26.55 10.69
N LYS A 54 -3.28 -25.72 11.59
CA LYS A 54 -4.47 -26.07 12.36
C LYS A 54 -5.73 -26.21 11.52
N LEU A 55 -5.86 -25.40 10.47
CA LEU A 55 -6.99 -25.45 9.54
C LEU A 55 -6.85 -26.56 8.47
N LEU A 56 -5.74 -27.31 8.45
CA LEU A 56 -5.48 -28.34 7.45
C LEU A 56 -6.58 -29.43 7.37
N PRO A 57 -7.12 -29.97 8.49
CA PRO A 57 -8.20 -30.94 8.43
C PRO A 57 -9.47 -30.37 7.76
N MET A 58 -9.84 -29.13 8.09
CA MET A 58 -10.97 -28.44 7.46
C MET A 58 -10.73 -28.21 5.97
N ARG A 59 -9.49 -27.87 5.57
CA ARG A 59 -9.12 -27.72 4.15
C ARG A 59 -9.26 -29.04 3.39
N ASN A 60 -8.92 -30.16 4.01
CA ASN A 60 -9.09 -31.48 3.40
C ASN A 60 -10.57 -31.83 3.24
N LEU A 61 -11.41 -31.50 4.23
CA LEU A 61 -12.86 -31.67 4.14
C LEU A 61 -13.45 -30.80 3.02
N ALA A 62 -13.06 -29.52 2.96
CA ALA A 62 -13.46 -28.60 1.89
C ALA A 62 -13.02 -29.11 0.51
N ALA A 63 -11.80 -29.61 0.35
CA ALA A 63 -11.32 -30.16 -0.92
C ALA A 63 -12.14 -31.38 -1.38
N ASN A 64 -12.60 -32.22 -0.45
CA ASN A 64 -13.53 -33.31 -0.78
C ASN A 64 -14.90 -32.78 -1.22
N GLN A 65 -15.37 -31.72 -0.57
CA GLN A 65 -16.62 -31.07 -0.93
C GLN A 65 -16.53 -30.38 -2.31
N ASP A 66 -15.42 -29.71 -2.61
CA ASP A 66 -15.14 -29.08 -3.91
C ASP A 66 -15.19 -30.09 -5.06
N ARG A 67 -14.67 -31.31 -4.85
CA ARG A 67 -14.75 -32.40 -5.84
C ARG A 67 -16.21 -32.80 -6.11
N LYS A 68 -17.02 -32.93 -5.06
CA LYS A 68 -18.45 -33.24 -5.19
C LYS A 68 -19.21 -32.11 -5.88
N PHE A 69 -18.93 -30.86 -5.52
CA PHE A 69 -19.49 -29.69 -6.19
C PHE A 69 -19.07 -29.60 -7.66
N THR A 70 -17.82 -29.91 -7.98
CA THR A 70 -17.34 -29.95 -9.37
C THR A 70 -18.14 -30.98 -10.18
N GLN A 71 -18.39 -32.17 -9.63
CA GLN A 71 -19.19 -33.20 -10.29
C GLN A 71 -20.66 -32.77 -10.46
N SER A 72 -21.26 -32.16 -9.43
CA SER A 72 -22.65 -31.69 -9.50
C SER A 72 -22.81 -30.52 -10.47
N LEU A 73 -21.90 -29.55 -10.44
CA LEU A 73 -21.89 -28.41 -11.37
C LEU A 73 -21.69 -28.88 -12.81
N ARG A 74 -20.75 -29.81 -13.07
CA ARG A 74 -20.60 -30.38 -14.43
C ARG A 74 -21.88 -31.06 -14.91
N SER A 75 -22.55 -31.79 -14.02
CA SER A 75 -23.83 -32.45 -14.36
C SER A 75 -24.93 -31.42 -14.65
N LEU A 76 -25.00 -30.35 -13.85
CA LEU A 76 -25.92 -29.23 -14.05
C LEU A 76 -25.67 -28.54 -15.39
N TYR A 77 -24.42 -28.18 -15.70
CA TYR A 77 -24.06 -27.50 -16.94
C TYR A 77 -24.23 -28.39 -18.17
N LYS A 78 -24.00 -29.70 -18.05
CA LYS A 78 -24.32 -30.66 -19.12
C LYS A 78 -25.79 -30.61 -19.50
N ILE A 79 -26.69 -30.60 -18.51
CA ILE A 79 -28.14 -30.49 -18.75
C ILE A 79 -28.46 -29.11 -19.32
N ALA A 80 -27.97 -28.04 -18.68
CA ALA A 80 -28.23 -26.66 -19.10
C ALA A 80 -27.81 -26.41 -20.56
N PHE A 81 -26.68 -26.96 -21.00
CA PHE A 81 -26.17 -26.78 -22.37
C PHE A 81 -26.89 -27.70 -23.37
N SER A 82 -27.41 -28.86 -22.94
CA SER A 82 -28.17 -29.77 -23.81
C SER A 82 -29.56 -29.26 -24.20
N VAL A 83 -30.14 -28.32 -23.44
CA VAL A 83 -31.51 -27.83 -23.67
C VAL A 83 -31.58 -26.86 -24.86
N GLY A 84 -30.44 -26.35 -25.36
CA GLY A 84 -30.38 -25.51 -26.56
C GLY A 84 -30.97 -24.09 -26.41
N THR A 85 -31.44 -23.72 -25.21
CA THR A 85 -31.98 -22.39 -24.91
C THR A 85 -30.91 -21.36 -24.55
N ILE A 86 -29.78 -21.82 -23.99
CA ILE A 86 -28.71 -20.96 -23.49
C ILE A 86 -27.56 -20.85 -24.50
N LEU A 87 -27.22 -21.97 -25.15
CA LEU A 87 -26.21 -22.04 -26.20
C LEU A 87 -26.78 -22.69 -27.45
N PRO A 88 -26.29 -22.30 -28.65
CA PRO A 88 -26.56 -23.04 -29.86
C PRO A 88 -26.17 -24.52 -29.71
N GLU A 89 -26.93 -25.41 -30.34
CA GLU A 89 -26.71 -26.86 -30.28
C GLU A 89 -25.29 -27.27 -30.72
N SER A 90 -24.65 -26.49 -31.61
CA SER A 90 -23.25 -26.68 -32.03
C SER A 90 -22.22 -26.53 -30.91
N LYS A 91 -22.61 -25.93 -29.76
CA LYS A 91 -21.78 -25.71 -28.58
C LYS A 91 -22.26 -26.51 -27.37
N SER A 92 -23.13 -27.50 -27.57
CA SER A 92 -23.67 -28.32 -26.48
C SER A 92 -22.60 -29.01 -25.64
N ASP A 93 -21.42 -29.31 -26.19
CA ASP A 93 -20.31 -29.99 -25.52
C ASP A 93 -19.30 -29.05 -24.82
N ASP A 94 -19.47 -27.73 -24.92
CA ASP A 94 -18.56 -26.76 -24.31
C ASP A 94 -18.57 -26.81 -22.77
N TRP A 95 -19.54 -27.50 -22.15
CA TRP A 95 -19.58 -27.71 -20.69
C TRP A 95 -18.31 -28.42 -20.16
N GLN A 96 -17.62 -29.20 -21.00
CA GLN A 96 -16.37 -29.88 -20.63
C GLN A 96 -15.20 -28.91 -20.46
N LYS A 97 -15.26 -27.75 -21.11
CA LYS A 97 -14.20 -26.72 -21.08
C LYS A 97 -14.29 -25.83 -19.85
N LEU A 98 -15.34 -25.99 -19.02
CA LEU A 98 -15.53 -25.19 -17.81
C LEU A 98 -14.50 -25.57 -16.74
N ASN A 99 -13.80 -24.55 -16.24
CA ASN A 99 -12.93 -24.65 -15.08
C ASN A 99 -13.61 -23.98 -13.88
N PHE A 100 -13.70 -24.69 -12.76
CA PHE A 100 -14.31 -24.18 -11.53
C PHE A 100 -13.20 -23.85 -10.53
N ALA A 101 -13.16 -22.58 -10.11
CA ALA A 101 -12.26 -22.13 -9.06
C ALA A 101 -13.09 -21.87 -7.79
N PHE A 102 -12.70 -22.50 -6.68
CA PHE A 102 -13.30 -22.30 -5.37
C PHE A 102 -12.32 -21.52 -4.49
N THR A 103 -12.72 -20.33 -4.06
CA THR A 103 -11.92 -19.49 -3.15
C THR A 103 -12.31 -19.76 -1.70
N ARG A 104 -11.33 -19.71 -0.80
CA ARG A 104 -11.52 -19.99 0.63
C ARG A 104 -11.07 -18.77 1.40
N ASN A 105 -11.86 -18.34 2.37
CA ASN A 105 -11.46 -17.27 3.27
C ASN A 105 -10.57 -17.85 4.38
N LEU A 106 -9.25 -17.81 4.18
CA LEU A 106 -8.27 -18.26 5.16
C LEU A 106 -7.43 -17.07 5.62
N PRO A 107 -6.92 -17.10 6.87
CA PRO A 107 -5.90 -16.13 7.30
C PRO A 107 -4.62 -16.32 6.47
N GLU A 108 -4.23 -15.25 5.78
CA GLU A 108 -3.08 -15.25 4.87
C GLU A 108 -2.01 -14.27 5.37
N ASN A 109 -0.75 -14.57 5.05
CA ASN A 109 0.36 -13.70 5.39
C ASN A 109 0.84 -12.99 4.12
N ILE A 110 0.29 -11.81 3.88
CA ILE A 110 0.61 -10.98 2.71
C ILE A 110 2.11 -10.65 2.60
N THR A 111 2.82 -10.57 3.72
CA THR A 111 4.26 -10.28 3.75
C THR A 111 5.05 -11.45 3.19
N ASP A 112 4.74 -12.67 3.65
CA ASP A 112 5.40 -13.89 3.16
C ASP A 112 5.07 -14.12 1.68
N GLU A 113 3.83 -13.82 1.25
CA GLU A 113 3.42 -13.91 -0.15
C GLU A 113 4.14 -12.89 -1.05
N ALA A 114 4.27 -11.64 -0.59
CA ALA A 114 5.00 -10.60 -1.32
C ALA A 114 6.50 -10.93 -1.42
N ASP A 115 7.09 -11.48 -0.37
CA ASP A 115 8.47 -11.95 -0.36
C ASP A 115 8.66 -13.14 -1.29
N ALA A 116 7.72 -14.08 -1.31
CA ALA A 116 7.72 -15.22 -2.24
C ALA A 116 7.61 -14.74 -3.70
N ALA A 117 6.66 -13.85 -4.00
CA ALA A 117 6.48 -13.28 -5.34
C ALA A 117 7.74 -12.54 -5.81
N SER A 118 8.38 -11.76 -4.92
CA SER A 118 9.62 -11.05 -5.22
C SER A 118 10.77 -12.01 -5.57
N LYS A 119 10.86 -13.16 -4.88
CA LYS A 119 11.85 -14.21 -5.18
C LYS A 119 11.54 -14.98 -6.46
N LEU A 120 10.26 -15.07 -6.85
CA LEU A 120 9.81 -15.72 -8.09
C LEU A 120 10.01 -14.85 -9.33
N LYS A 121 10.21 -13.54 -9.16
CA LYS A 121 10.45 -12.60 -10.25
C LYS A 121 11.67 -13.02 -11.09
N GLY A 122 11.45 -13.26 -12.38
CA GLY A 122 12.49 -13.70 -13.32
C GLY A 122 12.67 -15.23 -13.42
N LEU A 123 12.03 -16.02 -12.56
CA LEU A 123 12.00 -17.50 -12.65
C LEU A 123 10.71 -18.01 -13.33
N VAL A 124 9.59 -17.35 -13.07
CA VAL A 124 8.28 -17.66 -13.64
C VAL A 124 7.75 -16.47 -14.44
N SER A 125 6.73 -16.70 -15.28
CA SER A 125 6.05 -15.60 -15.97
C SER A 125 5.40 -14.65 -14.96
N ASP A 126 5.35 -13.36 -15.28
CA ASP A 126 4.74 -12.35 -14.42
C ASP A 126 3.29 -12.69 -14.06
N GLN A 127 2.56 -13.35 -14.98
CA GLN A 127 1.21 -13.85 -14.72
C GLN A 127 1.18 -14.92 -13.62
N THR A 128 2.13 -15.86 -13.64
CA THR A 128 2.21 -16.93 -12.64
C THR A 128 2.68 -16.39 -11.30
N MET A 129 3.62 -15.43 -11.31
CA MET A 129 4.04 -14.71 -10.10
C MET A 129 2.87 -13.97 -9.46
N LEU A 130 2.07 -13.23 -10.22
CA LEU A 130 0.91 -12.53 -9.68
C LEU A 130 -0.18 -13.50 -9.18
N SER A 131 -0.28 -14.70 -9.76
CA SER A 131 -1.22 -15.72 -9.27
C SER A 131 -0.85 -16.32 -7.91
N THR A 132 0.35 -16.08 -7.39
CA THR A 132 0.72 -16.50 -6.03
C THR A 132 0.22 -15.54 -4.96
N LEU A 133 -0.17 -14.32 -5.33
CA LEU A 133 -0.70 -13.32 -4.43
C LEU A 133 -2.19 -13.55 -4.27
N SER A 134 -2.64 -13.86 -3.06
CA SER A 134 -4.03 -14.23 -2.82
C SER A 134 -5.03 -13.09 -3.06
N PHE A 135 -4.57 -11.85 -2.91
CA PHE A 135 -5.38 -10.63 -3.09
C PHE A 135 -5.56 -10.21 -4.55
N VAL A 136 -4.90 -10.89 -5.50
CA VAL A 136 -5.03 -10.58 -6.94
C VAL A 136 -6.03 -11.54 -7.58
N ASP A 137 -7.27 -11.07 -7.78
CA ASP A 137 -8.37 -11.88 -8.34
C ASP A 137 -8.10 -12.35 -9.78
N ASP A 138 -7.67 -11.44 -10.67
CA ASP A 138 -7.33 -11.76 -12.06
C ASP A 138 -5.91 -11.25 -12.42
N PRO A 139 -4.92 -12.16 -12.49
CA PRO A 139 -3.55 -11.82 -12.89
C PRO A 139 -3.45 -11.18 -14.27
N LYS A 140 -4.35 -11.49 -15.21
CA LYS A 140 -4.32 -10.90 -16.56
C LYS A 140 -4.82 -9.47 -16.55
N ALA A 141 -5.88 -9.19 -15.79
CA ALA A 141 -6.38 -7.84 -15.61
C ALA A 141 -5.33 -6.97 -14.92
N GLU A 142 -4.63 -7.49 -13.91
CA GLU A 142 -3.59 -6.73 -13.21
C GLU A 142 -2.38 -6.45 -14.11
N LEU A 143 -1.95 -7.42 -14.94
CA LEU A 143 -0.92 -7.17 -15.95
C LEU A 143 -1.28 -6.04 -16.91
N LYS A 144 -2.55 -5.99 -17.35
CA LYS A 144 -3.03 -4.89 -18.19
C LYS A 144 -2.98 -3.56 -17.45
N ARG A 145 -3.37 -3.53 -16.17
CA ARG A 145 -3.33 -2.33 -15.33
C ARG A 145 -1.90 -1.81 -15.14
N ILE A 146 -0.93 -2.72 -14.96
CA ILE A 146 0.50 -2.39 -14.91
C ILE A 146 0.99 -1.83 -16.25
N ALA A 147 0.57 -2.40 -17.37
CA ALA A 147 0.92 -1.91 -18.71
C ALA A 147 0.35 -0.49 -18.94
N ASP A 148 -0.89 -0.24 -18.53
CA ASP A 148 -1.51 1.09 -18.64
C ASP A 148 -0.81 2.12 -17.74
N GLU A 149 -0.42 1.72 -16.52
CA GLU A 149 0.33 2.57 -15.59
C GLU A 149 1.74 2.91 -16.11
N THR A 150 2.45 1.93 -16.66
CA THR A 150 3.78 2.14 -17.25
C THR A 150 3.71 3.01 -18.50
N ALA A 151 2.71 2.81 -19.36
CA ALA A 151 2.47 3.66 -20.52
C ALA A 151 2.13 5.10 -20.12
N LYS A 152 1.33 5.29 -19.06
CA LYS A 152 1.01 6.61 -18.51
C LYS A 152 2.26 7.28 -17.94
N LYS A 153 3.03 6.58 -17.10
CA LYS A 153 4.31 7.07 -16.55
C LYS A 153 5.30 7.44 -17.65
N ALA A 154 5.38 6.67 -18.74
CA ALA A 154 6.23 6.98 -19.88
C ALA A 154 5.77 8.26 -20.62
N LYS A 155 4.45 8.45 -20.79
CA LYS A 155 3.88 9.68 -21.38
C LYS A 155 4.11 10.89 -20.49
N ASP A 156 3.93 10.75 -19.18
CA ASP A 156 4.15 11.82 -18.20
C ASP A 156 5.65 12.20 -18.16
N ALA A 157 6.54 11.20 -18.19
CA ALA A 157 7.98 11.42 -18.28
C ALA A 157 8.40 12.09 -19.60
N ALA A 158 7.81 11.71 -20.73
CA ALA A 158 8.08 12.34 -22.01
C ALA A 158 7.59 13.79 -22.06
N THR A 159 6.40 14.07 -21.49
CA THR A 159 5.81 15.41 -21.44
C THR A 159 6.63 16.34 -20.52
N ASN A 160 7.06 15.86 -19.36
CA ASN A 160 7.94 16.61 -18.47
C ASN A 160 9.34 16.81 -19.08
N SER A 161 9.84 15.87 -19.87
CA SER A 161 11.13 16.01 -20.56
C SER A 161 11.07 17.01 -21.72
N LEU A 162 9.94 17.08 -22.43
CA LEU A 162 9.67 18.08 -23.48
C LEU A 162 9.57 19.49 -22.90
N SER A 163 8.90 19.66 -21.75
CA SER A 163 8.83 20.96 -21.05
C SER A 163 10.21 21.48 -20.65
N ASN A 164 11.15 20.60 -20.30
CA ASN A 164 12.52 20.99 -19.96
C ASN A 164 13.37 21.33 -21.20
N ALA A 165 13.21 20.58 -22.29
CA ALA A 165 13.91 20.82 -23.54
C ALA A 165 13.44 22.11 -24.23
N ASP A 166 12.14 22.41 -24.21
CA ASP A 166 11.59 23.66 -24.73
C ASP A 166 12.02 24.85 -23.87
N PHE A 167 11.97 24.74 -22.53
CA PHE A 167 12.48 25.80 -21.64
C PHE A 167 13.96 26.10 -21.88
N GLN A 168 14.77 25.08 -22.15
CA GLN A 168 16.20 25.26 -22.45
C GLN A 168 16.46 25.86 -23.83
N LYS A 169 15.55 25.68 -24.79
CA LYS A 169 15.59 26.34 -26.11
C LYS A 169 15.13 27.79 -26.05
N PHE A 170 14.17 28.13 -25.18
CA PHE A 170 13.79 29.52 -24.90
C PHE A 170 14.88 30.29 -24.14
N MET A 171 15.70 29.63 -23.32
CA MET A 171 16.83 30.24 -22.61
C MET A 171 18.09 30.40 -23.48
N ASN A 172 18.30 29.53 -24.48
CA ASN A 172 19.37 29.64 -25.46
C ASN A 172 18.85 30.29 -26.75
N GLY A 173 18.26 31.48 -26.62
CA GLY A 173 17.80 32.27 -27.76
C GLY A 173 18.95 32.56 -28.73
N ASP A 174 18.87 31.99 -29.92
CA ASP A 174 19.73 32.29 -31.07
C ASP A 174 19.04 33.40 -31.88
N ASP A 175 19.32 34.66 -31.54
CA ASP A 175 18.97 35.82 -32.36
C ASP A 175 20.24 36.62 -32.67
N ALA A 176 20.81 36.31 -33.83
CA ALA A 176 21.87 37.09 -34.45
C ALA A 176 21.27 38.30 -35.18
N THR A 177 21.40 39.51 -34.61
CA THR A 177 21.65 40.77 -35.34
C THR A 177 21.99 41.90 -34.36
N GLY A 178 23.16 42.55 -34.52
CA GLY A 178 23.36 43.92 -34.00
C GLY A 178 24.65 44.16 -33.21
N THR A 179 25.51 44.94 -33.83
CA THR A 179 26.80 45.54 -33.46
C THR A 179 26.93 46.14 -32.03
N ASP A 180 28.10 45.90 -31.42
CA ASP A 180 28.79 46.65 -30.34
C ASP A 180 28.00 47.21 -29.15
N ALA A 181 28.10 46.55 -27.99
CA ALA A 181 28.44 47.19 -26.71
C ALA A 181 28.66 46.16 -25.58
N LYS A 182 29.89 46.11 -25.06
CA LYS A 182 30.32 45.58 -23.75
C LYS A 182 29.81 44.19 -23.37
N THR A 183 30.69 43.21 -23.54
CA THR A 183 30.68 41.90 -22.88
C THR A 183 30.56 42.05 -21.36
N VAL A 184 29.32 42.09 -20.85
CA VAL A 184 29.04 41.65 -19.49
C VAL A 184 29.05 40.14 -19.56
N GLN A 185 29.96 39.54 -18.81
CA GLN A 185 30.15 38.10 -18.67
C GLN A 185 28.77 37.44 -18.41
N GLN A 186 28.17 36.84 -19.43
CA GLN A 186 26.98 36.02 -19.28
C GLN A 186 27.43 34.74 -18.57
N VAL A 187 27.35 34.74 -17.25
CA VAL A 187 27.61 33.56 -16.44
C VAL A 187 26.51 32.56 -16.76
N SER A 188 26.82 31.57 -17.59
CA SER A 188 25.97 30.40 -17.80
C SER A 188 25.81 29.68 -16.47
N LEU A 189 24.73 29.96 -15.75
CA LEU A 189 24.40 29.26 -14.50
C LEU A 189 23.90 27.85 -14.84
N ASN A 190 24.38 26.85 -14.11
CA ASN A 190 23.91 25.47 -14.24
C ASN A 190 22.48 25.32 -13.62
N GLY A 191 21.70 24.34 -14.06
CA GLY A 191 20.35 24.08 -13.53
C GLY A 191 20.33 23.94 -12.00
N SER A 192 21.36 23.35 -11.39
CA SER A 192 21.51 23.26 -9.93
C SER A 192 21.69 24.62 -9.24
N GLN A 193 22.32 25.58 -9.92
CA GLN A 193 22.52 26.95 -9.43
C GLN A 193 21.21 27.74 -9.48
N ILE A 194 20.41 27.55 -10.54
CA ILE A 194 19.10 28.16 -10.69
C ILE A 194 18.12 27.62 -9.63
N THR A 195 18.09 26.29 -9.42
CA THR A 195 17.27 25.67 -8.37
C THR A 195 17.66 26.18 -6.97
N SER A 196 18.95 26.37 -6.71
CA SER A 196 19.43 26.90 -5.42
C SER A 196 18.97 28.35 -5.19
N MET A 197 19.04 29.19 -6.23
CA MET A 197 18.56 30.57 -6.17
C MET A 197 17.04 30.64 -5.92
N ILE A 198 16.26 29.81 -6.62
CA ILE A 198 14.79 29.72 -6.42
C ILE A 198 14.46 29.30 -4.98
N SER A 199 15.18 28.32 -4.44
CA SER A 199 14.98 27.85 -3.07
C SER A 199 15.24 28.95 -2.04
N ILE A 200 16.32 29.74 -2.23
CA ILE A 200 16.63 30.88 -1.35
C ILE A 200 15.51 31.93 -1.41
N VAL A 201 15.06 32.32 -2.61
CA VAL A 201 13.98 33.30 -2.79
C VAL A 201 12.66 32.79 -2.18
N GLN A 202 12.34 31.50 -2.33
CA GLN A 202 11.15 30.88 -1.73
C GLN A 202 11.20 30.88 -0.20
N GLN A 203 12.36 30.60 0.41
CA GLN A 203 12.54 30.63 1.87
C GLN A 203 12.42 32.05 2.44
N VAL A 204 12.85 33.07 1.70
CA VAL A 204 12.64 34.48 2.08
C VAL A 204 11.17 34.86 1.95
N ALA A 205 10.50 34.48 0.86
CA ALA A 205 9.08 34.73 0.65
C ALA A 205 8.20 34.03 1.70
N SER A 206 8.60 32.85 2.16
CA SER A 206 7.91 32.11 3.21
C SER A 206 8.25 32.58 4.63
N HIS A 207 8.97 33.70 4.79
CA HIS A 207 9.43 34.22 6.09
C HIS A 207 10.24 33.18 6.90
N ALA A 208 10.89 32.22 6.25
CA ALA A 208 11.75 31.24 6.90
C ALA A 208 13.21 31.71 6.98
N LEU A 209 13.61 32.62 6.10
CA LEU A 209 14.96 33.17 6.01
C LEU A 209 14.93 34.72 6.02
N PRO A 210 15.72 35.39 6.87
CA PRO A 210 15.83 36.85 6.83
C PRO A 210 16.41 37.35 5.50
N ARG A 211 15.91 38.49 5.02
CA ARG A 211 16.32 39.09 3.73
C ARG A 211 17.82 39.36 3.66
N GLU A 212 18.41 39.89 4.73
CA GLU A 212 19.85 40.16 4.85
C GLU A 212 20.70 38.88 4.68
N SER A 213 20.29 37.79 5.32
CA SER A 213 20.97 36.49 5.21
C SER A 213 20.88 35.91 3.79
N ALA A 214 19.74 36.11 3.13
CA ALA A 214 19.56 35.68 1.75
C ALA A 214 20.42 36.48 0.76
N ILE A 215 20.57 37.79 0.97
CA ILE A 215 21.49 38.62 0.17
C ILE A 215 22.92 38.08 0.31
N GLN A 216 23.38 37.81 1.54
CA GLN A 216 24.72 37.23 1.77
C GLN A 216 24.89 35.84 1.14
N MET A 217 23.88 34.99 1.21
CA MET A 217 23.92 33.65 0.58
C MET A 217 23.99 33.77 -0.95
N LEU A 218 23.26 34.72 -1.55
CA LEU A 218 23.27 34.94 -2.99
C LEU A 218 24.59 35.56 -3.46
N THR A 219 25.16 36.52 -2.73
CA THR A 219 26.46 37.12 -3.09
C THR A 219 27.65 36.19 -2.82
N SER A 220 27.52 35.27 -1.86
CA SER A 220 28.55 34.26 -1.58
C SER A 220 28.49 33.07 -2.55
N ALA A 221 27.29 32.67 -2.98
CA ALA A 221 27.09 31.52 -3.87
C ALA A 221 27.18 31.86 -5.36
N PHE A 222 26.95 33.13 -5.73
CA PHE A 222 26.92 33.60 -7.10
C PHE A 222 27.76 34.87 -7.28
N PRO A 223 28.32 35.12 -8.47
CA PRO A 223 29.10 36.33 -8.75
C PRO A 223 28.17 37.53 -8.96
N PHE A 224 27.37 37.86 -7.96
CA PHE A 224 26.44 39.01 -7.95
C PHE A 224 26.86 40.02 -6.88
N ASP A 225 26.65 41.29 -7.21
CA ASP A 225 26.79 42.39 -6.27
C ASP A 225 25.55 42.46 -5.36
N GLU A 226 25.68 43.03 -4.15
CA GLU A 226 24.56 43.12 -3.19
C GLU A 226 23.31 43.80 -3.77
N GLU A 227 23.49 44.78 -4.65
CA GLU A 227 22.39 45.45 -5.36
C GLU A 227 21.62 44.49 -6.27
N LYS A 228 22.31 43.64 -7.03
CA LYS A 228 21.68 42.64 -7.90
C LYS A 228 21.01 41.53 -7.11
N ALA A 229 21.63 41.12 -5.99
CA ALA A 229 21.01 40.14 -5.08
C ALA A 229 19.73 40.71 -4.44
N ALA A 230 19.72 41.99 -4.08
CA ALA A 230 18.53 42.69 -3.56
C ALA A 230 17.44 42.85 -4.63
N GLU A 231 17.81 43.07 -5.89
CA GLU A 231 16.89 43.14 -7.03
C GLU A 231 16.20 41.78 -7.32
N ILE A 232 16.96 40.68 -7.28
CA ILE A 232 16.43 39.31 -7.45
C ILE A 232 15.42 38.96 -6.36
N LEU A 233 15.62 39.44 -5.13
CA LEU A 233 14.70 39.22 -4.01
C LEU A 233 13.45 40.12 -4.06
N GLY A 234 13.47 41.23 -4.81
CA GLY A 234 12.33 42.13 -4.97
C GLY A 234 11.69 42.56 -3.63
N ASP A 235 10.37 42.45 -3.55
CA ASP A 235 9.56 42.72 -2.35
C ASP A 235 9.50 41.53 -1.36
N ALA A 236 10.13 40.39 -1.69
CA ALA A 236 10.12 39.22 -0.81
C ALA A 236 10.85 39.52 0.52
N GLY A 237 10.19 39.22 1.63
CA GLY A 237 10.73 39.41 2.99
C GLY A 237 10.61 40.84 3.55
N LYS A 238 9.90 41.76 2.88
CA LYS A 238 9.52 43.06 3.49
C LYS A 238 8.51 42.81 4.62
N GLY A 239 8.96 42.86 5.87
CA GLY A 239 8.12 42.63 7.05
C GLY A 239 8.53 41.45 7.93
N PHE A 240 9.70 40.85 7.70
CA PHE A 240 10.24 39.84 8.62
C PHE A 240 10.61 40.47 9.97
N GLU A 241 9.79 40.22 10.99
CA GLU A 241 10.09 40.56 12.38
C GLU A 241 10.69 39.35 13.10
N LEU A 242 11.84 39.56 13.76
CA LEU A 242 12.42 38.56 14.64
C LEU A 242 11.55 38.47 15.91
N THR A 243 10.59 37.56 15.96
CA THR A 243 10.00 37.16 17.24
C THR A 243 11.12 36.57 18.11
N PRO A 244 11.34 37.08 19.34
CA PRO A 244 12.36 36.57 20.24
C PRO A 244 11.87 35.25 20.83
N ASP A 245 11.91 34.19 20.02
CA ASP A 245 12.08 32.78 20.38
C ASP A 245 11.65 31.88 19.21
N GLY A 246 12.60 31.62 18.31
CA GLY A 246 12.85 30.32 17.64
C GLY A 246 11.70 29.43 17.11
N LYS A 247 10.49 29.92 16.82
CA LYS A 247 9.43 29.14 16.14
C LYS A 247 8.76 29.95 15.03
N PRO A 248 8.56 29.37 13.82
CA PRO A 248 7.92 30.07 12.72
C PRO A 248 6.42 30.31 12.99
N SER A 249 5.97 31.52 12.71
CA SER A 249 4.57 31.96 12.86
C SER A 249 3.63 31.15 11.97
N THR A 250 2.64 30.50 12.58
CA THR A 250 1.49 29.92 11.89
C THR A 250 0.36 30.96 11.92
N ASP A 251 0.14 31.67 10.82
CA ASP A 251 -1.12 32.36 10.60
C ASP A 251 -1.73 31.93 9.28
N GLY A 252 -2.95 31.43 9.36
CA GLY A 252 -3.65 30.73 8.30
C GLY A 252 -5.12 30.64 8.64
N GLY A 253 -5.85 31.71 8.31
CA GLY A 253 -7.22 31.66 7.77
C GLY A 253 -8.30 31.12 8.70
N SER A 254 -9.06 32.07 9.24
CA SER A 254 -10.43 31.91 9.75
C SER A 254 -11.37 31.17 8.80
N ASN A 255 -12.18 30.29 9.37
CA ASN A 255 -13.57 30.07 8.94
C ASN A 255 -14.41 29.82 10.19
N ASP A 256 -15.20 30.83 10.54
CA ASP A 256 -16.38 30.71 11.40
C ASP A 256 -17.40 29.81 10.70
N ASP A 257 -17.93 28.83 11.42
CA ASP A 257 -19.35 28.47 11.31
C ASP A 257 -19.80 27.69 12.56
N ASN A 258 -20.46 28.44 13.45
CA ASN A 258 -21.72 28.08 14.10
C ASN A 258 -21.88 26.63 14.63
N ASN A 259 -21.81 26.45 15.95
CA ASN A 259 -22.99 25.97 16.67
C ASN A 259 -22.95 26.39 18.15
N ASP A 260 -23.95 27.18 18.49
CA ASP A 260 -24.35 27.65 19.80
C ASP A 260 -25.20 26.55 20.47
N SER A 261 -24.87 26.12 21.70
CA SER A 261 -25.86 25.89 22.76
C SER A 261 -25.28 25.21 24.01
N ALA A 262 -25.50 25.93 25.11
CA ALA A 262 -26.01 25.45 26.39
C ALA A 262 -25.04 24.89 27.46
N THR A 263 -24.83 25.75 28.46
CA THR A 263 -25.01 25.55 29.91
C THR A 263 -24.17 24.46 30.60
N ASP A 264 -23.15 24.80 31.38
CA ASP A 264 -23.19 25.28 32.79
C ASP A 264 -23.39 24.14 33.82
N SER A 265 -22.50 24.14 34.83
CA SER A 265 -22.57 23.49 36.16
C SER A 265 -22.68 21.96 36.28
N GLU A 266 -21.56 21.27 36.57
CA GLU A 266 -21.15 20.66 37.86
C GLU A 266 -19.86 19.84 37.70
#